data_AF-A0A392PCE1-F1
#
_entry.id   AF-A0A392PCE1-F1
#
_cell.length_a   1.000
_cell.length_b   1.000
_cell.length_c   1.000
_cell.angle_alpha   90.00
_cell.angle_beta   90.00
_cell.angle_gamma   90.00
#
_symmetry.space_group_name_H-M   'P 1'
#
loop_
_entity.id
_entity.type
_entity.pdbx_description
1 polymer ?
#
loop_
_entity_poly.entity_id
_entity_poly.type
_entity_poly.pdbx_seq_one_letter_code
_entity_poly.pdbx_strand_id
1 'polypeptide(L)' 'FEGNVPAPYTYIPFGAGPRCCPGKDYTRFVILTFIHNLITKFKWEVIFPDEKVSGALVPIPAEGIPIRLHHL' A
#
# COMPACT_ATOMS: atom_id res chain seq x y z
N PHE A 1 14.37 18.17 15.81
CA PHE A 1 13.81 17.06 15.01
C PHE A 1 14.96 16.17 14.58
N GLU A 2 15.52 15.39 15.51
CA GLU A 2 16.63 14.45 15.26
C GLU A 2 16.07 13.08 14.88
N GLY A 3 15.53 12.99 13.66
CA GLY A 3 15.26 11.71 13.01
C GLY A 3 16.16 11.61 11.78
N ASN A 4 16.77 10.45 11.57
CA ASN A 4 17.56 10.14 10.37
C ASN A 4 16.72 10.45 9.12
N VAL A 5 16.93 11.63 8.52
CA VAL A 5 16.19 12.05 7.33
C VAL A 5 16.70 11.17 6.19
N PRO A 6 15.84 10.34 5.57
CA PRO A 6 16.26 9.53 4.43
C PRO A 6 16.90 10.43 3.38
N ALA A 7 17.95 9.94 2.72
CA ALA A 7 18.56 10.69 1.64
C ALA A 7 17.49 11.16 0.63
N PRO A 8 17.62 12.36 0.05
CA PRO A 8 16.65 12.87 -0.92
C PRO A 8 16.34 11.82 -1.99
N TYR A 9 15.06 11.73 -2.38
CA TYR A 9 14.58 10.80 -3.42
C TYR A 9 14.64 9.30 -3.11
N THR A 10 14.84 8.91 -1.85
CA THR A 10 14.75 7.50 -1.41
C THR A 10 13.32 6.94 -1.37
N TYR A 11 12.31 7.81 -1.37
CA TYR A 11 10.90 7.41 -1.35
C TYR A 11 10.04 8.35 -2.20
N ILE A 12 9.82 7.98 -3.46
CA ILE A 12 9.05 8.79 -4.45
C ILE A 12 8.05 7.94 -5.25
N PRO A 13 7.16 7.16 -4.61
CA PRO A 13 6.21 6.29 -5.32
C PRO A 13 5.22 7.05 -6.22
N PHE A 14 5.06 8.36 -5.98
CA PHE A 14 4.23 9.26 -6.77
C PHE A 14 5.05 10.27 -7.58
N GLY A 15 6.37 10.09 -7.67
CA GLY A 15 7.30 11.08 -8.20
C GLY A 15 7.57 12.24 -7.23
N ALA A 16 8.27 13.26 -7.72
CA ALA A 16 8.65 14.46 -6.97
C ALA A 16 8.66 15.70 -7.88
N GLY A 17 8.68 16.89 -7.28
CA GLY A 17 8.72 18.17 -7.99
C GLY A 17 7.41 18.53 -8.71
N PRO A 18 7.45 19.45 -9.69
CA PRO A 18 6.25 19.95 -10.39
C PRO A 18 5.47 18.89 -11.19
N ARG A 19 6.06 17.71 -11.41
CA ARG A 19 5.45 16.57 -12.10
C ARG A 19 5.07 15.43 -11.16
N CYS A 20 5.03 15.68 -9.85
CA CYS A 20 4.47 14.75 -8.87
C CYS A 20 3.03 14.38 -9.25
N CYS A 21 2.65 13.12 -9.05
CA CYS A 21 1.31 12.64 -9.34
C CYS A 21 0.27 13.48 -8.56
N PRO A 22 -0.71 14.11 -9.24
CA PRO A 22 -1.73 14.92 -8.57
C PRO A 22 -2.63 14.07 -7.65
N GLY A 23 -2.66 12.75 -7.85
CA GLY A 23 -3.39 11.82 -7.00
C GLY A 23 -2.72 11.47 -5.67
N LYS A 24 -1.52 11.98 -5.36
CA LYS A 24 -0.76 11.62 -4.14
C LYS A 24 -1.59 11.75 -2.86
N ASP A 25 -2.25 12.89 -2.67
CA ASP A 25 -2.99 13.16 -1.44
C ASP A 25 -4.32 12.40 -1.39
N TYR A 26 -4.98 12.25 -2.54
CA TYR A 26 -6.17 11.42 -2.67
C TYR A 26 -5.88 9.95 -2.35
N THR A 27 -4.83 9.38 -2.94
CA THR A 27 -4.44 7.98 -2.71
C THR A 27 -4.10 7.73 -1.24
N ARG A 28 -3.44 8.70 -0.57
CA ARG A 28 -3.18 8.60 0.87
C ARG A 28 -4.48 8.49 1.67
N PHE A 29 -5.48 9.29 1.34
CA PHE A 29 -6.80 9.22 1.98
C PHE A 29 -7.46 7.85 1.73
N VAL A 30 -7.51 7.40 0.48
CA VAL A 30 -8.11 6.11 0.10
C VAL A 30 -7.48 4.94 0.84
N ILE A 31 -6.14 4.89 0.92
CA ILE A 31 -5.42 3.82 1.64
C ILE A 31 -5.78 3.83 3.12
N LEU A 32 -5.79 5.00 3.77
CA LEU A 32 -6.12 5.11 5.19
C LEU A 32 -7.58 4.70 5.47
N THR A 33 -8.52 5.13 4.63
CA THR A 33 -9.92 4.75 4.76
C THR A 33 -10.12 3.24 4.57
N PHE A 34 -9.45 2.64 3.58
CA PHE A 34 -9.48 1.20 3.37
C PHE A 34 -8.97 0.43 4.59
N ILE A 35 -7.77 0.79 5.08
CA ILE A 35 -7.17 0.14 6.26
C ILE A 35 -8.08 0.31 7.47
N HIS A 36 -8.59 1.51 7.73
CA HIS A 36 -9.48 1.76 8.86
C HIS A 36 -10.70 0.84 8.81
N ASN A 37 -11.39 0.74 7.67
CA ASN A 37 -12.55 -0.15 7.55
C ASN A 37 -12.17 -1.62 7.67
N LEU A 38 -11.04 -2.03 7.09
CA LEU A 38 -10.56 -3.41 7.15
C LEU A 38 -10.29 -3.84 8.61
N ILE A 39 -9.60 -3.00 9.39
CA ILE A 39 -9.20 -3.36 10.76
C ILE A 39 -10.27 -3.13 11.83
N THR A 40 -11.23 -2.22 11.60
CA THR A 40 -12.26 -1.90 12.61
C THR A 40 -13.55 -2.70 12.44
N LYS A 41 -13.78 -3.31 11.27
CA LYS A 41 -15.00 -4.07 10.97
C LYS A 41 -14.77 -5.55 10.73
N PHE A 42 -13.53 -5.97 10.46
CA PHE A 42 -13.24 -7.35 10.09
C PHE A 42 -12.01 -7.91 10.80
N LYS A 43 -12.05 -9.22 11.08
CA LYS A 43 -10.87 -10.06 11.15
C LYS A 43 -10.62 -10.61 9.75
N TRP A 44 -9.36 -10.68 9.32
CA TRP A 44 -9.03 -11.21 8.00
C TRP A 44 -7.87 -12.19 8.06
N GLU A 45 -7.88 -13.13 7.11
CA GLU A 45 -6.84 -14.13 6.92
C GLU A 45 -6.37 -14.11 5.47
N VAL A 46 -5.07 -14.22 5.26
CA VAL A 46 -4.47 -14.32 3.92
C VAL A 46 -4.51 -15.78 3.50
N ILE A 47 -5.09 -16.06 2.32
CA ILE A 47 -5.25 -17.44 1.84
C ILE A 47 -3.91 -18.02 1.35
N PHE A 48 -3.05 -17.19 0.76
CA PHE A 48 -1.71 -17.56 0.32
C PHE A 48 -0.65 -16.72 1.04
N PRO A 49 -0.12 -17.17 2.19
CA PRO A 49 0.87 -16.41 2.95
C PRO A 49 2.21 -16.28 2.23
N ASP A 50 2.59 -17.28 1.43
CA ASP A 50 3.83 -17.31 0.65
C ASP A 50 3.62 -16.84 -0.81
N GLU A 51 2.77 -15.83 -0.98
CA GLU A 51 2.41 -15.29 -2.29
C GLU A 51 3.61 -14.72 -3.02
N LYS A 52 3.82 -15.16 -4.27
CA LYS A 52 4.92 -14.68 -5.09
C LYS A 52 4.54 -13.38 -5.76
N VAL A 53 5.34 -12.35 -5.52
CA VAL A 53 5.23 -11.08 -6.23
C VAL A 53 6.23 -11.07 -7.38
N SER A 54 5.72 -10.81 -8.59
CA SER A 54 6.50 -10.72 -9.82
C SER A 54 6.32 -9.34 -10.48
N GLY A 55 6.93 -9.11 -11.63
CA GLY A 55 6.82 -7.84 -12.36
C GLY A 55 7.97 -6.87 -12.04
N ALA A 56 8.51 -6.25 -13.09
CA ALA A 56 9.72 -5.43 -12.97
C ALA A 56 9.43 -4.01 -12.46
N LEU A 57 8.45 -3.33 -13.07
CA LEU A 57 8.11 -1.93 -12.74
C LEU A 57 6.88 -1.82 -11.84
N VAL A 58 5.98 -2.79 -11.92
CA VAL A 58 4.77 -2.86 -11.10
C VAL A 58 4.75 -4.25 -10.46
N PRO A 59 4.77 -4.34 -9.12
CA PRO A 59 4.63 -5.62 -8.44
C PRO A 59 3.24 -6.20 -8.70
N ILE A 60 3.19 -7.41 -9.23
CA ILE A 60 1.98 -8.16 -9.54
C ILE A 60 2.03 -9.47 -8.75
N PRO A 61 1.14 -9.66 -7.78
CA PRO A 61 0.93 -10.95 -7.14
C PRO A 61 0.49 -12.00 -8.17
N ALA A 62 1.05 -13.20 -8.12
CA ALA A 62 0.70 -14.30 -9.01
C ALA A 62 -0.79 -14.67 -8.94
N GLU A 63 -1.37 -14.67 -7.73
CA GLU A 63 -2.75 -15.10 -7.43
C GLU A 63 -3.67 -13.95 -6.99
N GLY A 64 -3.20 -12.69 -7.01
CA GLY A 64 -4.03 -11.50 -6.77
C GLY A 64 -4.35 -11.13 -5.31
N ILE A 65 -3.72 -11.78 -4.31
CA ILE A 65 -3.91 -11.57 -2.86
C ILE A 65 -5.36 -11.84 -2.40
N PRO A 66 -5.83 -13.10 -2.50
CA PRO A 66 -7.12 -13.46 -1.95
C PRO A 66 -7.08 -13.44 -0.41
N ILE A 67 -8.04 -12.74 0.19
CA ILE A 67 -8.24 -12.67 1.64
C ILE A 67 -9.63 -13.17 2.02
N ARG A 68 -9.75 -13.76 3.20
CA ARG A 68 -11.04 -14.10 3.80
C ARG A 68 -11.40 -13.07 4.87
N LEU A 69 -12.61 -12.54 4.80
CA LEU A 69 -13.12 -11.56 5.76
C LEU A 69 -14.14 -12.19 6.70
N HIS A 70 -13.97 -11.96 7.99
CA HIS A 70 -14.90 -12.32 9.04
C HIS A 70 -15.33 -11.03 9.74
N HIS A 71 -16.63 -10.77 9.84
CA HIS A 71 -17.09 -9.59 10.57
C HIS A 71 -16.64 -9.67 12.03
N LEU A 72 -16.18 -8.54 12.59
CA LEU A 72 -15.87 -8.41 14.01
C LEU A 72 -17.13 -8.52 14.86
#